data_AF-I1QE18-F1
#
_entry.id   AF-I1QE18-F1
#
_cell.length_a   1.000
_cell.length_b   1.000
_cell.length_c   1.000
_cell.angle_alpha   90.00
_cell.angle_beta   90.00
_cell.angle_gamma   90.00
#
_symmetry.space_group_name_H-M   'P 1'
#
loop_
_entity.id
_entity.type
_entity.pdbx_description
1 polymer ?
#
loop_
_entity_poly.entity_id
_entity_poly.type
_entity_poly.pdbx_seq_one_letter_code
_entity_poly.pdbx_strand_id
1 'polypeptide(L)'
;MSNPAATVESEVALTPSSTPTPTNAPSVEINDSQGTEVEHDNKRLKSAAWQDFVKKKINGAWKAECKWCHSKLGAESRNVTKHLLDHIKTCKSRQARKGLTQSNLKMGTDAEERVTVGKYVFDQEVASKELALMICLHEYPLSIVDHVGFRRFCGALQPLFKVMNRNTIRKDIIDLFGVNKISIGNYFHKLQSRVAITTDLWTATHQKKGYMAITAHFIDDEWKLKSFLLRFIYVPAPHTADLISEIIYEVLADWNLESRLSTITLDNCSTNDKLMENLLGTMLDKLPADTLMLNGSLLHMRCCAHILNLIVKDGMTILDKIIEKVRESVSFWTATPKRHEKFEK
;
A
#
# COMPACT_ATOMS: atom_id res chain seq x y z
N MET A 1 -30.88 22.89 22.73
CA MET A 1 -31.48 23.58 21.58
C MET A 1 -30.35 24.20 20.76
N SER A 2 -30.34 23.88 19.46
CA SER A 2 -29.63 24.59 18.39
C SER A 2 -28.11 24.40 18.26
N ASN A 3 -27.77 23.34 17.49
CA ASN A 3 -26.51 23.09 16.80
C ASN A 3 -26.32 24.09 15.64
N PRO A 4 -25.08 24.46 15.26
CA PRO A 4 -24.79 24.93 13.91
C PRO A 4 -23.68 24.12 13.21
N ALA A 5 -24.07 23.54 12.06
CA ALA A 5 -23.35 23.31 10.79
C ALA A 5 -21.88 22.83 10.87
N ALA A 6 -21.51 21.57 10.60
CA ALA A 6 -21.71 20.76 9.38
C ALA A 6 -21.22 21.46 8.10
N THR A 7 -19.91 21.37 7.85
CA THR A 7 -19.28 21.76 6.59
C THR A 7 -19.28 20.56 5.64
N VAL A 8 -19.75 20.83 4.42
CA VAL A 8 -20.13 19.90 3.35
C VAL A 8 -18.91 19.22 2.73
N GLU A 9 -18.89 17.89 2.76
CA GLU A 9 -18.06 17.05 1.90
C GLU A 9 -18.60 17.10 0.47
N SER A 10 -17.73 17.32 -0.52
CA SER A 10 -18.07 17.22 -1.93
C SER A 10 -18.19 15.74 -2.34
N GLU A 11 -19.44 15.24 -2.34
CA GLU A 11 -19.83 14.00 -3.01
C GLU A 11 -19.58 14.11 -4.52
N VAL A 12 -18.56 13.42 -5.04
CA VAL A 12 -18.49 13.10 -6.46
C VAL A 12 -19.38 11.87 -6.67
N ALA A 13 -20.57 12.11 -7.20
CA ALA A 13 -21.52 11.08 -7.60
C ALA A 13 -20.88 10.16 -8.65
N LEU A 14 -20.41 8.98 -8.22
CA LEU A 14 -20.11 7.87 -9.11
C LEU A 14 -21.43 7.28 -9.58
N THR A 15 -21.79 7.59 -10.82
CA THR A 15 -22.89 6.93 -11.52
C THR A 15 -22.61 5.42 -11.58
N PRO A 16 -23.61 4.56 -11.32
CA PRO A 16 -23.44 3.12 -11.45
C PRO A 16 -23.27 2.80 -12.94
N SER A 17 -22.05 2.45 -13.35
CA SER A 17 -21.77 1.89 -14.65
C SER A 17 -22.55 0.58 -14.78
N SER A 18 -23.55 0.62 -15.64
CA SER A 18 -24.47 -0.46 -15.94
C SER A 18 -23.73 -1.72 -16.38
N THR A 19 -23.95 -2.82 -15.66
CA THR A 19 -23.71 -4.18 -16.12
C THR A 19 -24.34 -4.38 -17.50
N PRO A 20 -23.59 -4.80 -18.53
CA PRO A 20 -24.23 -5.25 -19.76
C PRO A 20 -24.82 -6.64 -19.52
N THR A 21 -26.15 -6.68 -19.36
CA THR A 21 -26.97 -7.87 -19.59
C THR A 21 -26.67 -8.42 -20.99
N PRO A 22 -26.66 -9.74 -21.21
CA PRO A 22 -26.32 -10.32 -22.50
C PRO A 22 -27.43 -10.02 -23.51
N THR A 23 -27.24 -8.98 -24.32
CA THR A 23 -28.09 -8.71 -25.47
C THR A 23 -27.75 -9.71 -26.58
N ASN A 24 -28.76 -10.48 -26.98
CA ASN A 24 -28.79 -11.29 -28.18
C ASN A 24 -28.13 -10.57 -29.36
N ALA A 25 -26.96 -11.03 -29.79
CA ALA A 25 -26.42 -10.70 -31.09
C ALA A 25 -26.99 -11.69 -32.14
N PRO A 26 -27.35 -11.21 -33.34
CA PRO A 26 -28.07 -12.00 -34.32
C PRO A 26 -27.20 -13.14 -34.84
N SER A 27 -27.80 -14.31 -34.97
CA SER A 27 -27.33 -15.39 -35.85
C SER A 27 -27.17 -14.84 -37.26
N VAL A 28 -25.93 -14.61 -37.69
CA VAL A 28 -25.60 -14.43 -39.10
C VAL A 28 -25.64 -15.82 -39.73
N GLU A 29 -26.80 -16.15 -40.28
CA GLU A 29 -26.98 -17.26 -41.20
C GLU A 29 -26.14 -17.02 -42.44
N ILE A 30 -25.04 -17.77 -42.59
CA ILE A 30 -24.45 -17.98 -43.90
C ILE A 30 -25.23 -19.13 -44.52
N ASN A 31 -26.19 -18.74 -45.35
CA ASN A 31 -26.99 -19.62 -46.17
C ASN A 31 -26.12 -20.16 -47.31
N ASP A 32 -25.60 -21.38 -47.15
CA ASP A 32 -25.08 -22.17 -48.27
C ASP A 32 -25.94 -23.43 -48.39
N SER A 33 -27.14 -23.21 -48.93
CA SER A 33 -28.04 -24.24 -49.39
C SER A 33 -27.44 -24.96 -50.60
N GLN A 34 -26.67 -26.02 -50.33
CA GLN A 34 -26.62 -27.20 -51.19
C GLN A 34 -27.02 -28.40 -50.35
N GLY A 35 -28.30 -28.78 -50.44
CA GLY A 35 -28.85 -29.97 -49.83
C GLY A 35 -28.03 -31.19 -50.26
N THR A 36 -27.20 -31.67 -49.35
CA THR A 36 -26.58 -32.99 -49.44
C THR A 36 -27.29 -33.88 -48.45
N GLU A 37 -27.98 -34.91 -48.93
CA GLU A 37 -28.56 -35.94 -48.07
C GLU A 37 -27.44 -36.61 -47.27
N VAL A 38 -27.36 -36.29 -45.98
CA VAL A 38 -26.39 -36.90 -45.06
C VAL A 38 -27.04 -38.09 -44.37
N GLU A 39 -26.83 -39.29 -44.91
CA GLU A 39 -27.14 -40.53 -44.19
C GLU A 39 -26.05 -40.83 -43.14
N HIS A 40 -26.49 -41.11 -41.91
CA HIS A 40 -25.66 -41.57 -40.81
C HIS A 40 -25.70 -43.10 -40.70
N ASP A 41 -24.54 -43.73 -40.59
CA ASP A 41 -24.43 -45.19 -40.39
C ASP A 41 -24.50 -45.51 -38.89
N ASN A 42 -25.61 -46.13 -38.45
CA ASN A 42 -25.82 -46.54 -37.06
C ASN A 42 -25.27 -47.95 -36.73
N LYS A 43 -24.52 -48.59 -37.65
CA LYS A 43 -23.91 -49.90 -37.39
C LYS A 43 -22.67 -49.79 -36.48
N ARG A 44 -22.48 -50.79 -35.60
CA ARG A 44 -21.26 -50.92 -34.78
C ARG A 44 -20.03 -51.11 -35.65
N LEU A 45 -19.22 -50.07 -35.78
CA LEU A 45 -17.94 -50.09 -36.51
C LEU A 45 -16.83 -50.67 -35.61
N LYS A 46 -16.05 -51.62 -36.13
CA LYS A 46 -15.11 -52.46 -35.35
C LYS A 46 -13.73 -51.85 -35.06
N SER A 47 -13.38 -50.71 -35.67
CA SER A 47 -12.03 -50.12 -35.58
C SER A 47 -11.95 -48.99 -34.55
N ALA A 48 -10.84 -48.91 -33.81
CA ALA A 48 -10.57 -47.85 -32.83
C ALA A 48 -10.54 -46.44 -33.45
N ALA A 49 -10.31 -46.32 -34.76
CA ALA A 49 -10.35 -45.05 -35.48
C ALA A 49 -11.69 -44.31 -35.31
N TRP A 50 -12.81 -45.03 -35.16
CA TRP A 50 -14.14 -44.44 -35.10
C TRP A 50 -14.46 -43.71 -33.78
N GLN A 51 -13.58 -43.76 -32.78
CA GLN A 51 -13.71 -42.92 -31.58
C GLN A 51 -13.58 -41.42 -31.91
N ASP A 52 -12.72 -41.08 -32.87
CA ASP A 52 -12.35 -39.71 -33.24
C ASP A 52 -13.00 -39.24 -34.56
N PHE A 53 -13.81 -40.08 -35.21
CA PHE A 53 -14.45 -39.80 -36.51
C PHE A 53 -15.96 -40.06 -36.50
N VAL A 54 -16.69 -39.35 -37.36
CA VAL A 54 -18.11 -39.59 -37.65
C VAL A 54 -18.26 -40.00 -39.11
N LYS A 55 -18.91 -41.13 -39.37
CA LYS A 55 -19.16 -41.61 -40.74
C LYS A 55 -20.41 -40.92 -41.31
N LYS A 56 -20.26 -40.25 -42.45
CA LYS A 56 -21.32 -39.53 -43.17
C LYS A 56 -21.29 -39.90 -44.65
N LYS A 57 -22.45 -40.10 -45.27
CA LYS A 57 -22.56 -40.23 -46.71
C LYS A 57 -22.64 -38.83 -47.32
N ILE A 58 -21.70 -38.49 -48.21
CA ILE A 58 -21.63 -37.17 -48.86
C ILE A 58 -21.44 -37.43 -50.35
N ASN A 59 -22.38 -36.98 -51.18
CA ASN A 59 -22.39 -37.19 -52.65
C ASN A 59 -22.27 -38.67 -53.05
N GLY A 60 -23.05 -39.55 -52.40
CA GLY A 60 -23.05 -41.00 -52.71
C GLY A 60 -21.86 -41.80 -52.17
N ALA A 61 -20.80 -41.15 -51.68
CA ALA A 61 -19.62 -41.81 -51.12
C ALA A 61 -19.61 -41.71 -49.58
N TRP A 62 -19.20 -42.80 -48.92
CA TRP A 62 -19.00 -42.81 -47.47
C TRP A 62 -17.71 -42.07 -47.11
N LYS A 63 -17.81 -41.04 -46.27
CA LYS A 63 -16.66 -40.28 -45.73
C LYS A 63 -16.63 -40.32 -44.21
N ALA A 64 -15.43 -40.30 -43.64
CA ALA A 64 -15.16 -40.13 -42.22
C ALA A 64 -14.79 -38.68 -41.97
N GLU A 65 -15.61 -37.97 -41.20
CA GLU A 65 -15.34 -36.60 -40.76
C GLU A 65 -14.64 -36.62 -39.40
N CYS A 66 -13.45 -36.02 -39.32
CA CYS A 66 -12.71 -35.89 -38.06
C CYS A 66 -13.45 -34.97 -37.09
N LYS A 67 -13.67 -35.39 -35.84
CA LYS A 67 -14.34 -34.57 -34.82
C LYS A 67 -13.54 -33.33 -34.39
N TRP A 68 -12.27 -33.24 -34.76
CA TRP A 68 -11.34 -32.20 -34.27
C TRP A 68 -11.04 -31.11 -35.30
N CYS A 69 -10.85 -31.49 -36.56
CA CYS A 69 -10.51 -30.55 -37.64
C CYS A 69 -11.51 -30.61 -38.81
N HIS A 70 -12.59 -31.38 -38.68
CA HIS A 70 -13.66 -31.52 -39.67
C HIS A 70 -13.20 -31.96 -41.07
N SER A 71 -11.97 -32.50 -41.19
CA SER A 71 -11.47 -33.02 -42.45
C SER A 71 -12.23 -34.29 -42.84
N LYS A 72 -12.67 -34.36 -44.09
CA LYS A 72 -13.45 -35.48 -44.66
C LYS A 72 -12.51 -36.46 -45.37
N LEU A 73 -12.35 -37.66 -44.83
CA LEU A 73 -11.51 -38.74 -45.36
C LEU A 73 -12.37 -39.88 -45.95
N GLY A 74 -11.83 -40.72 -46.83
CA GLY A 74 -12.61 -41.77 -47.51
C GLY A 74 -12.92 -42.97 -46.61
N ALA A 75 -14.20 -43.32 -46.45
CA ALA A 75 -14.67 -44.35 -45.52
C ALA A 75 -15.52 -45.46 -46.18
N GLU A 76 -15.21 -45.80 -47.42
CA GLU A 76 -15.84 -46.92 -48.11
C GLU A 76 -15.49 -48.25 -47.42
N SER A 77 -16.36 -49.26 -47.54
CA SER A 77 -16.20 -50.57 -46.90
C SER A 77 -14.93 -51.31 -47.34
N ARG A 78 -14.34 -50.94 -48.48
CA ARG A 78 -13.08 -51.46 -49.01
C ARG A 78 -11.83 -50.76 -48.44
N ASN A 79 -12.00 -49.62 -47.77
CA ASN A 79 -10.86 -48.82 -47.29
C ASN A 79 -10.37 -49.32 -45.93
N VAL A 80 -9.05 -49.52 -45.82
CA VAL A 80 -8.38 -49.82 -44.55
C VAL A 80 -8.36 -48.57 -43.67
N THR A 81 -8.68 -48.71 -42.38
CA THR A 81 -8.76 -47.59 -41.41
C THR A 81 -7.41 -47.00 -41.00
N LYS A 82 -6.30 -47.42 -41.62
CA LYS A 82 -4.93 -46.95 -41.29
C LYS A 82 -4.76 -45.44 -41.56
N HIS A 83 -5.31 -44.95 -42.67
CA HIS A 83 -5.25 -43.53 -43.03
C HIS A 83 -5.98 -42.61 -42.03
N LEU A 84 -7.06 -43.11 -41.39
CA LEU A 84 -7.77 -42.39 -40.33
C LEU A 84 -6.91 -42.31 -39.06
N LEU A 85 -6.22 -43.39 -38.70
CA LEU A 85 -5.31 -43.41 -37.55
C LEU A 85 -4.09 -42.51 -37.78
N ASP A 86 -3.55 -42.48 -38.99
CA ASP A 86 -2.42 -41.61 -39.34
C ASP A 86 -2.83 -40.13 -39.36
N HIS A 87 -4.07 -39.82 -39.75
CA HIS A 87 -4.65 -38.48 -39.57
C HIS A 87 -4.74 -38.09 -38.09
N ILE A 88 -5.21 -38.99 -37.20
CA ILE A 88 -5.33 -38.70 -35.76
C ILE A 88 -3.96 -38.34 -35.15
N LYS A 89 -2.89 -38.99 -35.60
CA LYS A 89 -1.51 -38.69 -35.16
C LYS A 89 -1.04 -37.30 -35.60
N THR A 90 -1.47 -36.84 -36.78
CA THR A 90 -1.01 -35.59 -37.41
C THR A 90 -2.01 -34.43 -37.29
N CYS A 91 -3.18 -34.66 -36.69
CA CYS A 91 -4.24 -33.66 -36.54
C CYS A 91 -3.81 -32.52 -35.58
N LYS A 92 -3.43 -31.38 -36.16
CA LYS A 92 -3.00 -30.16 -35.42
C LYS A 92 -4.06 -29.70 -34.40
N SER A 93 -5.35 -29.75 -34.74
CA SER A 93 -6.44 -29.34 -33.85
C SER A 93 -6.57 -30.23 -32.60
N ARG A 94 -6.27 -31.53 -32.73
CA ARG A 94 -6.27 -32.47 -31.60
C ARG A 94 -5.01 -32.32 -30.74
N GLN A 95 -3.87 -32.04 -31.37
CA GLN A 95 -2.62 -31.76 -30.66
C GLN A 95 -2.66 -30.44 -29.87
N ALA A 96 -3.28 -29.39 -30.43
CA ALA A 96 -3.41 -28.09 -29.78
C ALA A 96 -4.17 -28.13 -28.45
N ARG A 97 -5.19 -29.00 -28.31
CA ARG A 97 -5.98 -29.12 -27.08
C ARG A 97 -5.29 -29.86 -25.93
N LYS A 98 -4.22 -30.61 -26.17
CA LYS A 98 -3.50 -31.35 -25.10
C LYS A 98 -2.69 -30.46 -24.14
N GLY A 99 -2.67 -29.14 -24.33
CA GLY A 99 -1.84 -28.22 -23.54
C GLY A 99 -2.43 -26.83 -23.29
N LEU A 100 -3.75 -26.62 -23.37
CA LEU A 100 -4.35 -25.34 -22.95
C LEU A 100 -4.39 -25.24 -21.41
N THR A 101 -3.27 -24.90 -20.79
CA THR A 101 -3.29 -24.17 -19.51
C THR A 101 -3.28 -22.68 -19.86
N GLN A 102 -4.43 -22.02 -19.72
CA GLN A 102 -4.53 -20.59 -19.95
C GLN A 102 -3.62 -19.87 -18.95
N SER A 103 -2.58 -19.20 -19.44
CA SER A 103 -1.74 -18.34 -18.61
C SER A 103 -2.52 -17.08 -18.25
N ASN A 104 -2.55 -16.72 -16.96
CA ASN A 104 -3.03 -15.40 -16.55
C ASN A 104 -2.20 -14.34 -17.27
N LEU A 105 -2.86 -13.37 -17.91
CA LEU A 105 -2.20 -12.29 -18.65
C LEU A 105 -2.21 -11.04 -17.77
N LYS A 106 -1.08 -10.36 -17.71
CA LYS A 106 -0.97 -9.01 -17.15
C LYS A 106 -0.90 -8.04 -18.32
N MET A 107 -1.85 -7.12 -18.39
CA MET A 107 -1.73 -5.94 -19.26
C MET A 107 -0.90 -4.89 -18.53
N GLY A 108 0.05 -4.29 -19.24
CA GLY A 108 0.81 -3.12 -18.80
C GLY A 108 0.87 -2.10 -19.92
N THR A 109 1.30 -0.90 -19.62
CA THR A 109 1.63 0.14 -20.60
C THR A 109 3.13 0.36 -20.58
N ASP A 110 3.76 0.36 -21.76
CA ASP A 110 5.17 0.75 -21.87
C ASP A 110 5.32 2.28 -21.72
N ALA A 111 6.57 2.76 -21.70
CA ALA A 111 6.89 4.19 -21.61
C ALA A 111 6.35 5.02 -22.80
N GLU A 112 5.86 4.36 -23.85
CA GLU A 112 5.29 4.94 -25.07
C GLU A 112 3.76 4.74 -25.11
N GLU A 113 3.15 4.46 -23.94
CA GLU A 113 1.70 4.19 -23.75
C GLU A 113 1.13 3.03 -24.57
N ARG A 114 1.98 2.14 -25.13
CA ARG A 114 1.48 0.95 -25.82
C ARG A 114 1.10 -0.14 -24.83
N VAL A 115 -0.03 -0.79 -25.10
CA VAL A 115 -0.51 -1.91 -24.30
C VAL A 115 0.39 -3.13 -24.55
N THR A 116 1.15 -3.51 -23.54
CA THR A 116 1.95 -4.73 -23.50
C THR A 116 1.18 -5.83 -22.77
N VAL A 117 1.21 -7.04 -23.33
CA VAL A 117 0.57 -8.22 -22.74
C VAL A 117 1.66 -9.18 -22.29
N GLY A 118 1.86 -9.27 -20.98
CA GLY A 118 2.82 -10.17 -20.35
C GLY A 118 2.14 -11.36 -19.67
N LYS A 119 2.93 -12.38 -19.37
CA LYS A 119 2.49 -13.49 -18.50
C LYS A 119 2.45 -13.00 -17.05
N TYR A 120 1.31 -13.12 -16.38
CA TYR A 120 1.22 -12.93 -14.93
C TYR A 120 1.76 -14.17 -14.23
N VAL A 121 2.80 -13.96 -13.43
CA VAL A 121 3.33 -14.96 -12.49
C VAL A 121 3.16 -14.36 -11.10
N PHE A 122 2.46 -15.10 -10.23
CA PHE A 122 2.31 -14.69 -8.84
C PHE A 122 3.67 -14.73 -8.13
N ASP A 123 4.03 -13.63 -7.48
CA ASP A 123 5.22 -13.48 -6.66
C ASP A 123 4.81 -13.18 -5.22
N GLN A 124 5.12 -14.12 -4.32
CA GLN A 124 4.81 -14.03 -2.90
C GLN A 124 5.58 -12.91 -2.20
N GLU A 125 6.82 -12.63 -2.61
CA GLU A 125 7.64 -11.59 -1.97
C GLU A 125 7.11 -10.20 -2.29
N VAL A 126 6.69 -9.99 -3.54
CA VAL A 126 6.04 -8.74 -3.95
C VAL A 126 4.75 -8.53 -3.16
N ALA A 127 3.89 -9.55 -3.07
CA ALA A 127 2.65 -9.46 -2.29
C ALA A 127 2.91 -9.21 -0.79
N SER A 128 3.98 -9.78 -0.21
CA SER A 128 4.38 -9.53 1.18
C SER A 128 4.81 -8.08 1.40
N LYS A 129 5.61 -7.52 0.49
CA LYS A 129 6.04 -6.12 0.54
C LYS A 129 4.86 -5.16 0.41
N GLU A 130 3.93 -5.41 -0.50
CA GLU A 130 2.70 -4.61 -0.64
C GLU A 130 1.83 -4.68 0.62
N LEU A 131 1.73 -5.85 1.26
CA LEU A 131 1.04 -5.99 2.53
C LEU A 131 1.72 -5.18 3.65
N ALA A 132 3.05 -5.23 3.74
CA ALA A 132 3.82 -4.44 4.71
C ALA A 132 3.61 -2.92 4.47
N LEU A 133 3.62 -2.48 3.20
CA LEU A 133 3.34 -1.09 2.83
C LEU A 133 1.92 -0.67 3.20
N MET A 134 0.92 -1.51 2.92
CA MET A 134 -0.47 -1.26 3.31
C MET A 134 -0.62 -1.09 4.83
N ILE A 135 0.06 -1.94 5.60
CA ILE A 135 0.06 -1.87 7.07
C ILE A 135 0.67 -0.54 7.54
N CYS A 136 1.78 -0.09 6.96
CA CYS A 136 2.39 1.19 7.28
C CYS A 136 1.52 2.38 6.86
N LEU A 137 0.98 2.35 5.65
CA LEU A 137 0.21 3.46 5.06
C LEU A 137 -1.09 3.74 5.81
N HIS A 138 -1.76 2.68 6.27
CA HIS A 138 -3.04 2.77 6.97
C HIS A 138 -2.91 2.57 8.47
N GLU A 139 -1.68 2.53 9.00
CA GLU A 139 -1.38 2.35 10.43
C GLU A 139 -2.08 1.14 11.05
N TYR A 140 -2.22 0.06 10.29
CA TYR A 140 -2.90 -1.13 10.78
C TYR A 140 -2.09 -1.80 11.89
N PRO A 141 -2.76 -2.35 12.93
CA PRO A 141 -2.08 -3.21 13.88
C PRO A 141 -1.41 -4.37 13.15
N LEU A 142 -0.16 -4.69 13.52
CA LEU A 142 0.57 -5.84 12.96
C LEU A 142 -0.18 -7.17 13.15
N SER A 143 -1.14 -7.24 14.07
CA SER A 143 -2.00 -8.40 14.29
C SER A 143 -2.99 -8.67 13.15
N ILE A 144 -3.19 -7.74 12.22
CA ILE A 144 -4.13 -7.92 11.09
C ILE A 144 -3.86 -9.20 10.30
N VAL A 145 -2.59 -9.60 10.18
CA VAL A 145 -2.18 -10.82 9.47
C VAL A 145 -2.57 -12.10 10.20
N ASP A 146 -2.89 -12.02 11.49
CA ASP A 146 -3.36 -13.15 12.30
C ASP A 146 -4.89 -13.25 12.32
N HIS A 147 -5.60 -12.23 11.84
CA HIS A 147 -7.06 -12.22 11.83
C HIS A 147 -7.60 -13.26 10.83
N VAL A 148 -8.47 -14.15 11.32
CA VAL A 148 -9.05 -15.24 10.51
C VAL A 148 -9.81 -14.72 9.30
N GLY A 149 -10.57 -13.63 9.45
CA GLY A 149 -11.31 -13.00 8.34
C GLY A 149 -10.37 -12.48 7.25
N PHE A 150 -9.27 -11.83 7.62
CA PHE A 150 -8.27 -11.33 6.69
C PHE A 150 -7.60 -12.48 5.92
N ARG A 151 -7.22 -13.57 6.62
CA ARG A 151 -6.64 -14.75 5.97
C ARG A 151 -7.59 -15.40 4.97
N ARG A 152 -8.89 -15.50 5.30
CA ARG A 152 -9.91 -16.01 4.38
C ARG A 152 -10.07 -15.10 3.15
N PHE A 153 -10.06 -13.79 3.35
CA PHE A 153 -10.12 -12.81 2.27
C PHE A 153 -8.94 -12.95 1.32
N CYS A 154 -7.71 -12.97 1.83
CA CYS A 154 -6.51 -13.14 1.00
C CYS A 154 -6.50 -14.49 0.25
N GLY A 155 -6.91 -15.57 0.90
CA GLY A 155 -7.00 -16.89 0.26
C GLY A 155 -8.07 -16.96 -0.84
N ALA A 156 -9.16 -16.20 -0.70
CA ALA A 156 -10.18 -16.08 -1.75
C ALA A 156 -9.67 -15.27 -2.96
N LEU A 157 -8.84 -14.26 -2.74
CA LEU A 157 -8.24 -13.45 -3.81
C LEU A 157 -7.14 -14.20 -4.55
N GLN A 158 -6.22 -14.84 -3.83
CA GLN A 158 -5.08 -15.55 -4.38
C GLN A 158 -4.77 -16.79 -3.53
N PRO A 159 -5.22 -17.99 -3.95
CA PRO A 159 -5.03 -19.22 -3.18
C PRO A 159 -3.56 -19.61 -2.93
N LEU A 160 -2.64 -19.16 -3.79
CA LEU A 160 -1.21 -19.41 -3.61
C LEU A 160 -0.54 -18.46 -2.60
N PHE A 161 -1.21 -17.37 -2.22
CA PHE A 161 -0.65 -16.41 -1.27
C PHE A 161 -0.73 -16.96 0.14
N LYS A 162 0.44 -17.17 0.75
CA LYS A 162 0.55 -17.56 2.15
C LYS A 162 0.67 -16.30 2.99
N VAL A 163 -0.36 -16.01 3.78
CA VAL A 163 -0.31 -14.87 4.71
C VAL A 163 0.82 -15.09 5.71
N MET A 164 1.72 -14.11 5.78
CA MET A 164 2.90 -14.16 6.65
C MET A 164 2.51 -13.96 8.11
N ASN A 165 3.38 -14.41 9.01
CA ASN A 165 3.19 -14.13 10.44
C ASN A 165 3.68 -12.72 10.79
N ARG A 166 3.28 -12.26 11.97
CA ARG A 166 3.64 -10.95 12.52
C ARG A 166 5.15 -10.67 12.53
N ASN A 167 5.98 -11.66 12.81
CA ASN A 167 7.44 -11.48 12.89
C ASN A 167 8.06 -11.27 11.51
N THR A 168 7.57 -11.99 10.50
CA THR A 168 8.02 -11.81 9.12
C THR A 168 7.60 -10.44 8.58
N ILE A 169 6.34 -10.02 8.79
CA ILE A 169 5.91 -8.67 8.40
C ILE A 169 6.72 -7.59 9.10
N ARG A 170 7.02 -7.78 10.39
CA ARG A 170 7.90 -6.84 11.12
C ARG A 170 9.28 -6.75 10.46
N LYS A 171 9.87 -7.88 10.07
CA LYS A 171 11.14 -7.91 9.34
C LYS A 171 11.02 -7.18 8.00
N ASP A 172 9.98 -7.48 7.22
CA ASP A 172 9.75 -6.84 5.92
C ASP A 172 9.63 -5.31 6.05
N ILE A 173 8.95 -4.82 7.08
CA ILE A 173 8.84 -3.36 7.37
C ILE A 173 10.23 -2.77 7.68
N ILE A 174 11.05 -3.46 8.47
CA ILE A 174 12.42 -2.99 8.80
C ILE A 174 13.31 -2.99 7.56
N ASP A 175 13.22 -4.03 6.72
CA ASP A 175 13.99 -4.13 5.48
C ASP A 175 13.56 -3.03 4.50
N LEU A 176 12.25 -2.77 4.38
CA LEU A 176 11.70 -1.64 3.61
C LEU A 176 12.20 -0.29 4.14
N PHE A 177 12.22 -0.11 5.46
CA PHE A 177 12.79 1.09 6.06
C PHE A 177 14.27 1.25 5.72
N GLY A 178 15.07 0.19 5.76
CA GLY A 178 16.49 0.24 5.39
C GLY A 178 16.72 0.71 3.96
N VAL A 179 15.96 0.15 3.01
CA VAL A 179 16.00 0.57 1.59
C VAL A 179 15.56 2.02 1.43
N ASN A 180 14.45 2.41 2.06
CA ASN A 180 13.92 3.78 1.99
C ASN A 180 14.85 4.79 2.65
N LYS A 181 15.51 4.45 3.76
CA LYS A 181 16.50 5.31 4.43
C LYS A 181 17.66 5.66 3.50
N ILE A 182 18.18 4.68 2.75
CA ILE A 182 19.24 4.91 1.76
C ILE A 182 18.72 5.82 0.64
N SER A 183 17.52 5.54 0.11
CA SER A 183 16.91 6.35 -0.95
C SER A 183 16.69 7.80 -0.53
N ILE A 184 16.18 8.03 0.68
CA ILE A 184 15.95 9.37 1.24
C ILE A 184 17.29 10.05 1.57
N GLY A 185 18.30 9.32 2.06
CA GLY A 185 19.64 9.86 2.26
C GLY A 185 20.26 10.39 0.96
N ASN A 186 20.13 9.63 -0.13
CA ASN A 186 20.54 10.08 -1.46
C ASN A 186 19.76 11.29 -1.96
N TYR A 187 18.49 11.40 -1.58
CA TYR A 187 17.66 12.57 -1.88
C TYR A 187 18.14 13.81 -1.12
N PHE A 188 18.44 13.68 0.18
CA PHE A 188 19.03 14.76 0.98
C PHE A 188 20.40 15.22 0.46
N HIS A 189 21.23 14.30 -0.04
CA HIS A 189 22.54 14.66 -0.59
C HIS A 189 22.45 15.59 -1.82
N LYS A 190 21.38 15.47 -2.61
CA LYS A 190 21.14 16.32 -3.79
C LYS A 190 20.51 17.66 -3.43
N LEU A 191 19.96 17.78 -2.21
CA LEU A 191 19.25 18.96 -1.76
C LEU A 191 20.18 20.17 -1.71
N GLN A 192 19.75 21.26 -2.36
CA GLN A 192 20.47 22.54 -2.29
C GLN A 192 19.90 23.47 -1.23
N SER A 193 18.64 23.28 -0.84
CA SER A 193 17.97 24.07 0.19
C SER A 193 18.51 23.75 1.59
N ARG A 194 18.29 24.70 2.51
CA ARG A 194 18.54 24.47 3.93
C ARG A 194 17.35 23.76 4.57
N VAL A 195 17.64 22.99 5.60
CA VAL A 195 16.66 22.18 6.33
C VAL A 195 16.40 22.80 7.70
N ALA A 196 15.13 23.03 8.03
CA ALA A 196 14.69 23.35 9.38
C ALA A 196 14.33 22.07 10.12
N ILE A 197 14.67 21.99 11.40
CA ILE A 197 14.34 20.84 12.24
C ILE A 197 13.30 21.27 13.25
N THR A 198 12.30 20.43 13.49
CA THR A 198 11.47 20.52 14.69
C THR A 198 11.77 19.30 15.55
N THR A 199 11.78 19.51 16.86
CA THR A 199 11.85 18.37 17.78
C THR A 199 10.93 18.56 18.96
N ASP A 200 10.29 17.46 19.33
CA ASP A 200 9.37 17.37 20.44
C ASP A 200 9.81 16.22 21.35
N LEU A 201 9.89 16.50 22.65
CA LEU A 201 10.24 15.55 23.69
C LEU A 201 9.09 15.51 24.71
N TRP A 202 8.41 14.37 24.79
CA TRP A 202 7.32 14.19 25.74
C TRP A 202 7.52 12.93 26.57
N THR A 203 6.96 12.94 27.78
CA THR A 203 6.92 11.75 28.63
C THR A 203 5.57 11.05 28.47
N ALA A 204 5.59 9.82 27.96
CA ALA A 204 4.39 9.00 27.85
C ALA A 204 3.87 8.61 29.24
N THR A 205 2.70 9.11 29.62
CA THR A 205 2.13 9.01 30.98
C THR A 205 1.99 7.57 31.47
N HIS A 206 1.53 6.66 30.59
CA HIS A 206 1.31 5.25 30.96
C HIS A 206 2.60 4.47 31.22
N GLN A 207 3.67 4.81 30.51
CA GLN A 207 4.94 4.06 30.57
C GLN A 207 6.01 4.78 31.40
N LYS A 208 5.79 6.07 31.71
CA LYS A 208 6.78 6.99 32.32
C LYS A 208 8.10 6.99 31.55
N LYS A 209 8.01 6.98 30.21
CA LYS A 209 9.15 6.95 29.29
C LYS A 209 9.18 8.21 28.43
N GLY A 210 10.35 8.82 28.30
CA GLY A 210 10.58 9.95 27.41
C GLY A 210 10.74 9.48 25.96
N TYR A 211 10.00 10.10 25.06
CA TYR A 211 10.12 9.88 23.62
C TYR A 211 10.42 11.19 22.93
N MET A 212 11.31 11.13 21.96
CA MET A 212 11.71 12.27 21.14
C MET A 212 11.42 11.99 19.68
N ALA A 213 10.76 12.93 19.03
CA ALA A 213 10.61 12.97 17.58
C ALA A 213 11.48 14.09 17.02
N ILE A 214 12.21 13.80 15.94
CA ILE A 214 13.01 14.78 15.20
C ILE A 214 12.52 14.76 13.76
N THR A 215 12.01 15.90 13.29
CA THR A 215 11.42 16.04 11.96
C THR A 215 12.16 17.12 11.18
N ALA A 216 12.55 16.78 9.95
CA ALA A 216 13.13 17.73 8.99
C ALA A 216 12.05 18.34 8.12
N HIS A 217 12.17 19.64 7.86
CA HIS A 217 11.29 20.42 7.02
C HIS A 217 12.12 21.24 6.03
N PHE A 218 11.77 21.19 4.76
CA PHE A 218 12.46 21.94 3.71
C PHE A 218 11.54 22.12 2.50
N ILE A 219 11.92 23.04 1.61
CA ILE A 219 11.28 23.23 0.33
C ILE A 219 12.16 22.55 -0.73
N ASP A 220 11.57 21.71 -1.56
CA ASP A 220 12.25 21.02 -2.65
C ASP A 220 12.34 21.89 -3.93
N ASP A 221 12.99 21.36 -4.97
CA ASP A 221 13.16 22.06 -6.25
C ASP A 221 11.83 22.29 -6.99
N GLU A 222 10.77 21.56 -6.63
CA GLU A 222 9.40 21.75 -7.13
C GLU A 222 8.62 22.81 -6.32
N TRP A 223 9.29 23.50 -5.41
CA TRP A 223 8.71 24.50 -4.51
C TRP A 223 7.63 23.93 -3.58
N LYS A 224 7.74 22.65 -3.22
CA LYS A 224 6.82 21.98 -2.30
C LYS A 224 7.46 21.82 -0.93
N LEU A 225 6.71 22.18 0.11
CA LEU A 225 7.08 21.87 1.48
C LEU A 225 7.08 20.36 1.69
N LYS A 226 8.21 19.82 2.13
CA LYS A 226 8.37 18.43 2.53
C LYS A 226 8.66 18.34 4.02
N SER A 227 8.11 17.31 4.66
CA SER A 227 8.35 17.01 6.06
C SER A 227 8.71 15.52 6.19
N PHE A 228 9.83 15.24 6.84
CA PHE A 228 10.34 13.87 7.03
C PHE A 228 10.67 13.64 8.50
N LEU A 229 10.04 12.63 9.10
CA LEU A 229 10.42 12.16 10.42
C LEU A 229 11.77 11.44 10.32
N LEU A 230 12.83 12.10 10.77
CA LEU A 230 14.21 11.58 10.71
C LEU A 230 14.44 10.49 11.76
N ARG A 231 13.87 10.70 12.95
CA ARG A 231 14.07 9.81 14.08
C ARG A 231 12.89 9.89 15.05
N PHE A 232 12.47 8.73 15.52
CA PHE A 232 11.61 8.57 16.69
C PHE A 232 12.32 7.63 17.67
N ILE A 233 12.64 8.12 18.86
CA ILE A 233 13.50 7.40 19.81
C ILE A 233 12.98 7.50 21.23
N TYR A 234 13.24 6.44 21.97
CA TYR A 234 13.17 6.46 23.43
C TYR A 234 14.43 7.15 23.97
N VAL A 235 14.23 8.15 24.82
CA VAL A 235 15.31 8.84 25.53
C VAL A 235 15.23 8.40 27.00
N PRO A 236 16.25 7.74 27.55
CA PRO A 236 16.27 7.39 28.96
C PRO A 236 16.41 8.63 29.84
N ALA A 237 15.89 8.57 31.07
CA ALA A 237 16.17 9.58 32.07
C ALA A 237 17.60 9.40 32.61
N PRO A 238 18.32 10.48 32.99
CA PRO A 238 17.86 11.88 33.00
C PRO A 238 17.90 12.56 31.61
N HIS A 239 16.90 13.38 31.32
CA HIS A 239 16.81 14.20 30.10
C HIS A 239 17.70 15.45 30.21
N THR A 240 19.02 15.26 30.24
CA THR A 240 19.98 16.36 30.33
C THR A 240 20.17 17.06 28.99
N ALA A 241 20.52 18.35 29.04
CA ALA A 241 20.84 19.13 27.85
C ALA A 241 21.96 18.47 27.00
N ASP A 242 22.98 17.91 27.66
CA ASP A 242 24.11 17.23 27.01
C ASP A 242 23.64 16.02 26.20
N LEU A 243 22.90 15.10 26.83
CA LEU A 243 22.39 13.88 26.17
C LEU A 243 21.51 14.21 24.96
N ILE A 244 20.61 15.17 25.12
CA ILE A 244 19.68 15.53 24.05
C ILE A 244 20.44 16.23 22.90
N SER A 245 21.41 17.09 23.20
CA SER A 245 22.23 17.74 22.18
C SER A 245 23.07 16.74 21.37
N GLU A 246 23.63 15.72 22.03
CA GLU A 246 24.37 14.63 21.38
C GLU A 246 23.46 13.83 20.44
N ILE A 247 22.28 13.44 20.91
CA ILE A 247 21.27 12.74 20.11
C ILE A 247 20.86 13.54 18.86
N ILE A 248 20.60 14.85 19.01
CA ILE A 248 20.24 15.69 17.86
C ILE A 248 21.40 15.75 16.87
N TYR A 249 22.62 15.96 17.36
CA TYR A 249 23.81 16.00 16.51
C TYR A 249 24.04 14.67 15.77
N GLU A 250 23.93 13.52 16.45
CA GLU A 250 24.02 12.20 15.83
C GLU A 250 23.00 12.02 14.71
N VAL A 251 21.75 12.46 14.92
CA VAL A 251 20.72 12.38 13.89
C VAL A 251 21.05 13.29 12.70
N LEU A 252 21.57 14.49 12.94
CA LEU A 252 22.00 15.39 11.86
C LEU A 252 23.15 14.79 11.05
N ALA A 253 24.12 14.16 11.72
CA ALA A 253 25.25 13.49 11.08
C ALA A 253 24.81 12.23 10.31
N ASP A 254 23.94 11.40 10.89
CA ASP A 254 23.38 10.18 10.27
C ASP A 254 22.70 10.45 8.91
N TRP A 255 22.12 11.65 8.77
CA TRP A 255 21.42 12.09 7.55
C TRP A 255 22.23 13.07 6.70
N ASN A 256 23.49 13.36 7.06
CA ASN A 256 24.36 14.36 6.42
C ASN A 256 23.72 15.76 6.29
N LEU A 257 22.97 16.19 7.32
CA LEU A 257 22.23 17.46 7.34
C LEU A 257 22.92 18.57 8.15
N GLU A 258 23.97 18.23 8.88
CA GLU A 258 24.73 19.15 9.75
C GLU A 258 25.18 20.44 9.04
N SER A 259 25.56 20.35 7.77
CA SER A 259 26.00 21.51 6.98
C SER A 259 24.87 22.28 6.27
N ARG A 260 23.66 21.75 6.31
CA ARG A 260 22.48 22.30 5.62
C ARG A 260 21.43 22.84 6.59
N LEU A 261 21.72 22.86 7.89
CA LEU A 261 20.79 23.31 8.91
C LEU A 261 20.49 24.81 8.76
N SER A 262 19.22 25.19 8.87
CA SER A 262 18.78 26.58 9.00
C SER A 262 18.48 26.94 10.45
N THR A 263 17.58 26.18 11.07
CA THR A 263 16.98 26.45 12.38
C THR A 263 16.56 25.13 13.03
N ILE A 264 16.47 25.12 14.36
CA ILE A 264 15.90 24.07 15.19
C ILE A 264 14.81 24.70 16.04
N THR A 265 13.59 24.18 15.89
CA THR A 265 12.44 24.61 16.67
C THR A 265 12.17 23.64 17.81
N LEU A 266 12.17 24.17 19.03
CA LEU A 266 11.99 23.45 20.30
C LEU A 266 10.82 24.04 21.09
N ASP A 267 10.28 23.29 22.06
CA ASP A 267 9.31 23.84 23.01
C ASP A 267 9.96 24.85 23.96
N ASN A 268 9.15 25.57 24.73
CA ASN A 268 9.64 26.68 25.57
C ASN A 268 10.17 26.21 26.93
N CYS A 269 10.84 25.06 26.98
CA CYS A 269 11.46 24.53 28.19
C CYS A 269 12.82 25.19 28.45
N SER A 270 13.11 25.58 29.68
CA SER A 270 14.39 26.22 30.05
C SER A 270 15.61 25.34 29.79
N THR A 271 15.45 24.01 29.85
CA THR A 271 16.52 23.06 29.54
C THR A 271 17.00 23.16 28.09
N ASN A 272 16.14 23.64 27.18
CA ASN A 272 16.46 23.75 25.76
C ASN A 272 17.46 24.87 25.46
N ASP A 273 17.52 25.91 26.29
CA ASP A 273 18.50 26.98 26.11
C ASP A 273 19.92 26.43 26.25
N LYS A 274 20.16 25.62 27.29
CA LYS A 274 21.47 24.97 27.48
C LYS A 274 21.79 23.92 26.42
N LEU A 275 20.77 23.17 25.98
CA LEU A 275 20.90 22.21 24.89
C LEU A 275 21.38 22.90 23.61
N MET A 276 20.78 24.05 23.27
CA MET A 276 21.14 24.80 22.07
C MET A 276 22.54 25.40 22.15
N GLU A 277 22.97 25.87 23.31
CA GLU A 277 24.38 26.27 23.53
C GLU A 277 25.35 25.12 23.28
N ASN A 278 25.08 23.94 23.87
CA ASN A 278 25.92 22.75 23.72
C ASN A 278 25.99 22.28 22.27
N LEU A 279 24.85 22.26 21.60
CA LEU A 279 24.76 21.87 20.20
C LEU A 279 25.49 22.86 19.29
N LEU A 280 25.30 24.17 19.50
CA LEU A 280 26.00 25.19 18.73
C LEU A 280 27.51 25.10 18.91
N GLY A 281 27.99 24.90 20.15
CA GLY A 281 29.41 24.67 20.42
C GLY A 281 29.95 23.45 19.66
N THR A 282 29.25 22.32 19.75
CA THR A 282 29.63 21.09 19.03
C THR A 282 29.67 21.28 17.52
N MET A 283 28.72 22.05 16.96
CA MET A 283 28.68 22.32 15.52
C MET A 283 29.80 23.27 15.09
N LEU A 284 30.12 24.31 15.86
CA LEU A 284 31.21 25.24 15.55
C LEU A 284 32.59 24.58 15.68
N ASP A 285 32.75 23.60 16.57
CA ASP A 285 34.00 22.84 16.72
C ASP A 285 34.22 21.87 15.55
N LYS A 286 33.15 21.30 14.99
CA LYS A 286 33.21 20.26 13.96
C LYS A 286 33.03 20.76 12.52
N LEU A 287 32.41 21.92 12.33
CA LEU A 287 32.06 22.47 11.02
C LEU A 287 32.77 23.80 10.75
N PRO A 288 33.03 24.14 9.47
CA PRO A 288 33.51 25.46 9.09
C PRO A 288 32.56 26.58 9.56
N ALA A 289 33.14 27.73 9.95
CA ALA A 289 32.39 28.85 10.54
C ALA A 289 31.29 29.43 9.63
N ASP A 290 31.43 29.32 8.30
CA ASP A 290 30.49 29.81 7.29
C ASP A 290 29.30 28.87 7.02
N THR A 291 29.29 27.69 7.66
CA THR A 291 28.26 26.67 7.46
C THR A 291 26.90 27.11 8.02
N LEU A 292 26.89 27.72 9.21
CA LEU A 292 25.67 28.13 9.91
C LEU A 292 25.23 29.53 9.50
N MET A 293 23.92 29.74 9.34
CA MET A 293 23.40 31.08 9.04
C MET A 293 23.71 32.05 10.16
N LEU A 294 24.35 33.19 9.82
CA LEU A 294 24.72 34.24 10.77
C LEU A 294 25.43 33.67 12.01
N ASN A 295 26.39 32.76 11.81
CA ASN A 295 27.16 32.07 12.85
C ASN A 295 26.28 31.36 13.91
N GLY A 296 25.09 30.90 13.51
CA GLY A 296 24.16 30.20 14.40
C GLY A 296 23.24 31.10 15.22
N SER A 297 23.26 32.42 15.03
CA SER A 297 22.36 33.34 15.76
C SER A 297 20.87 33.09 15.53
N LEU A 298 20.50 32.49 14.39
CA LEU A 298 19.12 32.09 14.07
C LEU A 298 18.85 30.60 14.32
N LEU A 299 19.81 29.87 14.92
CA LEU A 299 19.72 28.43 15.04
C LEU A 299 18.57 27.99 15.96
N HIS A 300 18.25 28.76 17.01
CA HIS A 300 17.20 28.41 17.96
C HIS A 300 15.91 29.18 17.67
N MET A 301 14.83 28.43 17.40
CA MET A 301 13.47 28.94 17.31
C MET A 301 12.60 28.34 18.42
N ARG A 302 11.76 29.16 19.06
CA ARG A 302 10.80 28.70 20.07
C ARG A 302 9.46 28.34 19.42
N CYS A 303 8.83 27.29 19.90
CA CYS A 303 7.53 26.84 19.39
C CYS A 303 6.41 27.86 19.69
N CYS A 304 5.86 28.49 18.65
CA CYS A 304 4.77 29.44 18.78
C CYS A 304 3.51 28.84 19.43
N ALA A 305 3.16 27.59 19.12
CA ALA A 305 2.01 26.92 19.73
C ALA A 305 2.19 26.76 21.25
N HIS A 306 3.42 26.46 21.68
CA HIS A 306 3.74 26.40 23.10
C HIS A 306 3.66 27.79 23.75
N ILE A 307 4.19 28.83 23.11
CA ILE A 307 4.08 30.22 23.60
C ILE A 307 2.61 30.63 23.75
N LEU A 308 1.76 30.34 22.74
CA LEU A 308 0.33 30.62 22.80
C LEU A 308 -0.33 29.87 23.96
N ASN A 309 0.01 28.60 24.17
CA ASN A 309 -0.48 27.82 25.32
C ASN A 309 -0.07 28.45 26.66
N LEU A 310 1.16 28.98 26.77
CA LEU A 310 1.60 29.70 27.97
C LEU A 310 0.81 30.99 28.19
N ILE A 311 0.58 31.78 27.14
CA ILE A 311 -0.25 33.00 27.21
C ILE A 311 -1.68 32.66 27.67
N VAL A 312 -2.28 31.61 27.09
CA VAL A 312 -3.62 31.16 27.48
C VAL A 312 -3.63 30.69 28.93
N LYS A 313 -2.65 29.88 29.36
CA LYS A 313 -2.55 29.42 30.75
C LYS A 313 -2.42 30.58 31.73
N ASP A 314 -1.58 31.57 31.41
CA ASP A 314 -1.41 32.77 32.22
C ASP A 314 -2.71 33.57 32.32
N GLY A 315 -3.41 33.79 31.21
CA GLY A 315 -4.72 34.45 31.21
C GLY A 315 -5.80 33.67 31.96
N MET A 316 -5.75 32.33 31.93
CA MET A 316 -6.69 31.46 32.63
C MET A 316 -6.52 31.51 34.16
N THR A 317 -5.37 31.95 34.68
CA THR A 317 -5.16 32.08 36.14
C THR A 317 -6.19 32.99 36.81
N ILE A 318 -6.70 33.98 36.08
CA ILE A 318 -7.77 34.89 36.54
C ILE A 318 -9.07 34.11 36.81
N LEU A 319 -9.31 33.04 36.06
CA LEU A 319 -10.50 32.20 36.13
C LEU A 319 -10.32 30.97 37.03
N ASP A 320 -9.15 30.75 37.62
CA ASP A 320 -8.84 29.53 38.40
C ASP A 320 -9.89 29.25 39.48
N LYS A 321 -10.30 30.28 40.23
CA LYS A 321 -11.33 30.13 41.29
C LYS A 321 -12.69 29.68 40.73
N ILE A 322 -13.04 30.08 39.52
CA ILE A 322 -14.29 29.68 38.86
C ILE A 322 -14.14 28.24 38.35
N ILE A 323 -13.01 27.92 37.74
CA ILE A 323 -12.69 26.57 37.24
C ILE A 323 -12.68 25.56 38.39
N GLU A 324 -12.09 25.89 39.53
CA GLU A 324 -12.11 25.05 40.74
C GLU A 324 -13.53 24.76 41.20
N LYS A 325 -14.40 25.77 41.32
CA LYS A 325 -15.82 25.57 41.68
C LYS A 325 -16.56 24.67 40.69
N VAL A 326 -16.31 24.83 39.39
CA VAL A 326 -16.91 23.97 38.36
C VAL A 326 -16.39 22.54 38.49
N ARG A 327 -15.08 22.36 38.69
CA ARG A 327 -14.46 21.04 38.90
C ARG A 327 -15.00 20.35 40.16
N GLU A 328 -15.16 21.08 41.26
CA GLU A 328 -15.76 20.57 42.50
C GLU A 328 -17.21 20.14 42.29
N SER A 329 -17.99 20.94 41.56
CA SER A 329 -19.38 20.59 41.21
C SER A 329 -19.44 19.31 40.36
N VAL A 330 -18.65 19.24 39.29
CA VAL A 330 -18.57 18.05 38.42
C VAL A 330 -18.12 16.83 39.23
N SER A 331 -17.08 16.98 40.05
CA SER A 331 -16.59 15.93 40.95
C SER A 331 -17.68 15.45 41.91
N PHE A 332 -18.45 16.38 42.51
CA PHE A 332 -19.55 16.04 43.42
C PHE A 332 -20.61 15.17 42.75
N TRP A 333 -21.04 15.54 41.53
CA TRP A 333 -22.08 14.82 40.78
C TRP A 333 -21.58 13.48 40.23
N THR A 334 -20.33 13.42 39.76
CA THR A 334 -19.73 12.21 39.18
C THR A 334 -19.20 11.22 40.22
N ALA A 335 -19.02 11.63 41.48
CA ALA A 335 -18.45 10.80 42.55
C ALA A 335 -19.22 9.49 42.82
N THR A 336 -20.51 9.40 42.50
CA THR A 336 -21.30 8.18 42.71
C THR A 336 -22.35 7.98 41.62
N PRO A 337 -22.66 6.73 41.21
CA PRO A 337 -23.71 6.45 40.24
C PRO A 337 -25.06 7.07 40.62
N LYS A 338 -25.43 6.99 41.91
CA LYS A 338 -26.66 7.59 42.45
C LYS A 338 -26.75 9.11 42.22
N ARG A 339 -25.63 9.85 42.35
CA ARG A 339 -25.60 11.30 42.13
C ARG A 339 -25.64 11.62 40.64
N HIS A 340 -24.96 10.83 39.82
CA HIS A 340 -24.99 10.96 38.37
C HIS A 340 -26.41 10.74 37.81
N GLU A 341 -27.06 9.64 38.19
CA GLU A 341 -28.45 9.32 37.81
C GLU A 341 -29.45 10.37 38.30
N LYS A 342 -29.18 11.04 39.43
CA LYS A 342 -30.02 12.13 39.94
C LYS A 342 -29.82 13.43 39.15
N PHE A 343 -28.65 13.64 38.55
CA PHE A 343 -28.35 14.81 37.73
C PHE A 343 -28.90 14.68 36.30
N GLU A 344 -29.00 13.45 35.78
CA GLU A 344 -29.57 13.18 34.44
C GLU A 344 -31.10 13.21 34.39
N LYS A 345 -31.78 13.20 35.56
CA LYS A 345 -33.23 13.41 35.68
C LYS A 345 -33.57 14.88 35.81
#